data_AF-A0AB34IKM7-F1
#
_entry.id   AF-A0AB34IKM7-F1
#
_cell.length_a   1.000
_cell.length_b   1.000
_cell.length_c   1.000
_cell.angle_alpha   90.00
_cell.angle_beta   90.00
_cell.angle_gamma   90.00
#
_symmetry.space_group_name_H-M   'P 1'
#
loop_
_entity.id
_entity.type
_entity.pdbx_description
1 polymer ?
#
loop_
_entity_poly.entity_id
_entity_poly.type
_entity_poly.pdbx_seq_one_letter_code
_entity_poly.pdbx_strand_id
1 'polypeptide(L)'
;MATALVVFDLDACCWYPEMYQLWGGGAPFTAQSSRPNNQLRDRRGTTVRQLGDVAACLAELHRRMRAGEPVLACAASRSDEPEWARECLRKFIVADGVSMMDVMTEGHCEIYKGSKCHHFAALQRKTGVPYSRMCFFDDDPQNISDVSGMGVHCFLTPDGVTKDIFDKGLQSIGLAPNSSL
;
A
#
# COMPACT_ATOMS: atom_id res chain seq x y z
N MET A 1 -22.74 -5.43 -0.94
CA MET A 1 -21.81 -6.39 -0.33
C MET A 1 -21.16 -5.75 0.88
N ALA A 2 -20.66 -6.53 1.86
CA ALA A 2 -19.93 -5.97 2.99
C ALA A 2 -18.59 -5.38 2.55
N THR A 3 -18.17 -4.27 3.15
CA THR A 3 -16.91 -3.59 2.80
C THR A 3 -15.71 -4.49 3.04
N ALA A 4 -14.77 -4.49 2.09
CA ALA A 4 -13.47 -5.15 2.21
C ALA A 4 -12.35 -4.09 2.33
N LEU A 5 -11.24 -4.45 2.97
CA LEU A 5 -10.09 -3.55 3.15
C LEU A 5 -8.82 -4.21 2.61
N VAL A 6 -8.10 -3.49 1.75
CA VAL A 6 -6.80 -3.89 1.21
C VAL A 6 -5.72 -3.05 1.86
N VAL A 7 -4.81 -3.68 2.59
CA VAL A 7 -3.77 -3.00 3.36
C VAL A 7 -2.40 -3.29 2.76
N PHE A 8 -1.59 -2.25 2.60
CA PHE A 8 -0.22 -2.37 2.11
C PHE A 8 0.77 -1.89 3.17
N ASP A 9 1.86 -2.61 3.36
CA ASP A 9 3.10 -1.97 3.80
C ASP A 9 3.66 -1.06 2.69
N LEU A 10 4.69 -0.27 2.99
CA LEU A 10 5.22 0.77 2.12
C LEU A 10 6.66 0.50 1.70
N ASP A 11 7.59 0.48 2.65
CA ASP A 11 9.02 0.31 2.39
C ASP A 11 9.27 -1.15 2.01
N ALA A 12 10.04 -1.42 0.94
CA ALA A 12 10.27 -2.77 0.38
C ALA A 12 9.02 -3.55 -0.11
N CYS A 13 7.81 -3.05 0.16
CA CYS A 13 6.55 -3.57 -0.38
C CYS A 13 6.04 -2.75 -1.59
N CYS A 14 5.86 -1.43 -1.43
CA CYS A 14 5.38 -0.53 -2.49
C CYS A 14 6.53 0.09 -3.29
N TRP A 15 7.67 0.37 -2.66
CA TRP A 15 8.80 1.02 -3.31
C TRP A 15 10.15 0.63 -2.71
N TYR A 16 11.21 1.01 -3.42
CA TYR A 16 12.60 0.92 -2.97
C TYR A 16 13.40 2.12 -3.51
N PRO A 17 14.41 2.65 -2.80
CA PRO A 17 14.89 2.29 -1.45
C PRO A 17 13.87 2.54 -0.33
N GLU A 18 14.10 1.91 0.82
CA GLU A 18 13.35 2.20 2.05
C GLU A 18 13.68 3.61 2.55
N MET A 19 12.75 4.27 3.24
CA MET A 19 12.93 5.68 3.59
C MET A 19 14.18 5.95 4.47
N TYR A 20 14.55 5.06 5.40
CA TYR A 20 15.76 5.25 6.23
C TYR A 20 17.06 5.15 5.40
N GLN A 21 17.03 4.43 4.27
CA GLN A 21 18.19 4.28 3.38
C GLN A 21 18.51 5.59 2.65
N LEU A 22 17.57 6.54 2.65
CA LEU A 22 17.72 7.87 2.09
C LEU A 22 18.25 8.89 3.11
N TRP A 23 18.67 8.46 4.30
CA TRP A 23 19.31 9.38 5.24
C TRP A 23 20.55 10.06 4.64
N GLY A 24 20.63 11.37 4.85
CA GLY A 24 21.59 12.25 4.15
C GLY A 24 21.01 12.87 2.87
N GLY A 25 19.91 12.35 2.31
CA GLY A 25 19.11 13.04 1.30
C GLY A 25 17.75 12.37 1.10
N GLY A 26 16.70 12.84 1.79
CA GLY A 26 15.32 12.40 1.58
C GLY A 26 14.48 13.50 0.93
N ALA A 27 13.31 13.78 1.50
CA ALA A 27 12.43 14.87 1.08
C ALA A 27 13.15 16.22 0.90
N PRO A 28 12.68 17.14 0.04
CA PRO A 28 11.52 16.97 -0.83
C PRO A 28 11.84 16.03 -2.01
N PHE A 29 10.85 15.24 -2.37
CA PHE A 29 10.91 14.32 -3.50
C PHE A 29 10.41 14.99 -4.79
N THR A 30 11.04 14.71 -5.93
CA THR A 30 10.63 15.24 -7.24
C THR A 30 10.17 14.12 -8.15
N ALA A 31 8.92 14.15 -8.58
CA ALA A 31 8.39 13.22 -9.57
C ALA A 31 9.09 13.42 -10.92
N GLN A 32 9.61 12.34 -11.48
CA GLN A 32 10.32 12.36 -12.78
C GLN A 32 9.36 12.34 -13.98
N SER A 33 8.10 12.00 -13.74
CA SER A 33 7.02 11.91 -14.73
C SER A 33 5.68 11.98 -14.02
N SER A 34 4.64 12.42 -14.75
CA SER A 34 3.23 12.36 -14.34
C SER A 34 2.52 11.08 -14.82
N ARG A 35 3.23 10.17 -15.49
CA ARG A 35 2.66 8.89 -15.98
C ARG A 35 2.57 7.87 -14.84
N PRO A 36 1.64 6.90 -14.91
CA PRO A 36 1.61 5.75 -14.00
C PRO A 36 2.95 5.02 -13.92
N ASN A 37 3.24 4.47 -12.74
CA ASN A 37 4.53 3.82 -12.44
C ASN A 37 5.73 4.79 -12.60
N ASN A 38 5.54 6.05 -12.22
CA ASN A 38 6.63 7.03 -12.20
C ASN A 38 7.67 6.70 -11.11
N GLN A 39 8.83 7.35 -11.24
CA GLN A 39 9.90 7.35 -10.24
C GLN A 39 9.97 8.72 -9.57
N LEU A 40 10.45 8.74 -8.33
CA LEU A 40 10.77 9.96 -7.59
C LEU A 40 12.29 10.11 -7.46
N ARG A 41 12.76 11.33 -7.26
CA ARG A 41 14.14 11.60 -6.81
C ARG A 41 14.14 12.33 -5.49
N ASP A 42 15.00 11.93 -4.57
CA ASP A 42 15.26 12.66 -3.34
C ASP A 42 16.08 13.96 -3.62
N ARG A 43 16.39 14.73 -2.57
CA ARG A 43 17.20 15.97 -2.68
C ARG A 43 18.64 15.77 -3.15
N ARG A 44 19.17 14.55 -3.09
CA ARG A 44 20.51 14.15 -3.54
C ARG A 44 20.50 13.50 -4.93
N GLY A 45 19.33 13.33 -5.51
CA GLY A 45 19.13 12.71 -6.81
C GLY A 45 18.99 11.19 -6.79
N THR A 46 18.95 10.54 -5.61
CA THR A 46 18.70 9.08 -5.51
C THR A 46 17.28 8.80 -6.00
N THR A 47 17.15 7.79 -6.85
CA THR A 47 15.86 7.37 -7.40
C THR A 47 15.12 6.47 -6.43
N VAL A 48 13.86 6.79 -6.14
CA VAL A 48 12.89 5.90 -5.48
C VAL A 48 11.93 5.37 -6.55
N ARG A 49 11.86 4.05 -6.70
CA ARG A 49 11.03 3.37 -7.71
C ARG A 49 9.95 2.52 -7.04
N GLN A 50 8.78 2.45 -7.69
CA GLN A 50 7.73 1.52 -7.27
C GLN A 50 8.18 0.07 -7.54
N LEU A 51 7.70 -0.88 -6.73
CA LEU A 51 8.04 -2.30 -6.81
C LEU A 51 6.89 -3.12 -7.41
N GLY A 52 7.25 -4.23 -8.06
CA GLY A 52 6.31 -5.16 -8.68
C GLY A 52 5.27 -4.46 -9.58
N ASP A 53 4.02 -4.87 -9.40
CA ASP A 53 2.84 -4.39 -10.10
C ASP A 53 1.99 -3.44 -9.22
N VAL A 54 2.55 -2.87 -8.15
CA VAL A 54 1.78 -2.08 -7.17
C VAL A 54 0.99 -0.93 -7.81
N ALA A 55 1.58 -0.27 -8.82
CA ALA A 55 0.91 0.78 -9.58
C ALA A 55 -0.36 0.27 -10.27
N ALA A 56 -0.27 -0.89 -10.92
CA ALA A 56 -1.38 -1.51 -11.63
C ALA A 56 -2.45 -2.03 -10.66
N CYS A 57 -2.03 -2.59 -9.51
CA CYS A 57 -2.93 -3.06 -8.47
C CYS A 57 -3.73 -1.91 -7.83
N LEU A 58 -3.08 -0.78 -7.53
CA LEU A 58 -3.75 0.42 -7.02
C LEU A 58 -4.65 1.07 -8.08
N ALA A 59 -4.25 1.05 -9.37
CA ALA A 59 -5.11 1.47 -10.47
C ALA A 59 -6.38 0.60 -10.57
N GLU A 60 -6.25 -0.71 -10.35
CA GLU A 60 -7.39 -1.61 -10.28
C GLU A 60 -8.31 -1.28 -9.10
N LEU A 61 -7.77 -1.08 -7.90
CA LEU A 61 -8.55 -0.66 -6.74
C LEU A 61 -9.29 0.65 -6.99
N HIS A 62 -8.62 1.63 -7.59
CA HIS A 62 -9.25 2.90 -7.99
C HIS A 62 -10.45 2.67 -8.92
N ARG A 63 -10.30 1.83 -9.95
CA ARG A 63 -11.42 1.51 -10.87
C ARG A 63 -12.59 0.86 -10.14
N ARG A 64 -12.32 -0.10 -9.24
CA ARG A 64 -13.36 -0.77 -8.44
C ARG A 64 -14.11 0.20 -7.53
N MET A 65 -13.38 1.07 -6.83
CA MET A 65 -13.97 2.14 -6.00
C MET A 65 -14.85 3.08 -6.84
N ARG A 66 -14.38 3.47 -8.02
CA ARG A 66 -15.15 4.31 -8.97
C ARG A 66 -16.39 3.62 -9.53
N ALA A 67 -16.36 2.29 -9.64
CA ALA A 67 -17.51 1.47 -10.02
C ALA A 67 -18.51 1.24 -8.85
N GLY A 68 -18.21 1.76 -7.65
CA GLY A 68 -19.07 1.61 -6.47
C GLY A 68 -18.91 0.26 -5.76
N GLU A 69 -17.85 -0.51 -6.06
CA GLU A 69 -17.53 -1.69 -5.24
C GLU A 69 -17.17 -1.24 -3.81
N PRO A 70 -17.68 -1.94 -2.77
CA PRO A 70 -17.41 -1.59 -1.38
C PRO A 70 -16.01 -2.09 -0.98
N VAL A 71 -14.98 -1.45 -1.50
CA VAL A 71 -13.58 -1.73 -1.20
C VAL A 71 -12.87 -0.46 -0.74
N LEU A 72 -12.09 -0.58 0.31
CA LEU A 72 -11.18 0.45 0.80
C LEU A 72 -9.74 -0.04 0.61
N ALA A 73 -8.81 0.90 0.44
CA ALA A 73 -7.38 0.62 0.49
C ALA A 73 -6.71 1.57 1.47
N CYS A 74 -5.66 1.12 2.15
CA CYS A 74 -4.85 1.98 3.02
C CYS A 74 -3.42 1.44 3.21
N ALA A 75 -2.58 2.24 3.86
CA ALA A 75 -1.25 1.84 4.28
C ALA A 75 -1.20 1.52 5.78
N ALA A 76 -0.44 0.49 6.16
CA ALA A 76 0.02 0.24 7.51
C ALA A 76 1.54 0.11 7.47
N SER A 77 2.28 1.10 7.95
CA SER A 77 3.74 1.15 7.81
C SER A 77 4.44 1.56 9.09
N ARG A 78 5.58 0.90 9.32
CA ARG A 78 6.49 1.13 10.45
C ARG A 78 7.60 2.14 10.14
N SER A 79 7.53 2.83 9.00
CA SER A 79 8.60 3.68 8.48
C SER A 79 9.20 4.63 9.52
N ASP A 80 10.53 4.76 9.49
CA ASP A 80 11.30 5.71 10.29
C ASP A 80 11.04 7.17 9.90
N GLU A 81 10.55 7.40 8.67
CA GLU A 81 10.29 8.74 8.13
C GLU A 81 8.84 8.86 7.61
N PRO A 82 7.83 8.92 8.50
CA PRO A 82 6.42 8.92 8.11
C PRO A 82 6.03 10.04 7.14
N GLU A 83 6.63 11.23 7.30
CA GLU A 83 6.34 12.37 6.42
C GLU A 83 6.92 12.18 5.02
N TRP A 84 8.07 11.50 4.90
CA TRP A 84 8.65 11.16 3.60
C TRP A 84 7.80 10.12 2.89
N ALA A 85 7.35 9.09 3.62
CA ALA A 85 6.44 8.08 3.08
C ALA A 85 5.11 8.71 2.61
N ARG A 86 4.52 9.64 3.39
CA ARG A 86 3.32 10.39 2.98
C ARG A 86 3.58 11.23 1.73
N GLU A 87 4.72 11.90 1.63
CA GLU A 87 5.08 12.67 0.44
C GLU A 87 5.22 11.77 -0.80
N CYS A 88 5.86 10.62 -0.66
CA CYS A 88 5.98 9.61 -1.71
C CYS A 88 4.60 9.13 -2.19
N LEU A 89 3.71 8.77 -1.27
CA LEU A 89 2.33 8.35 -1.59
C LEU A 89 1.56 9.41 -2.40
N ARG A 90 1.75 10.70 -2.10
CA ARG A 90 1.10 11.80 -2.84
C ARG A 90 1.72 12.04 -4.23
N LYS A 91 2.94 11.57 -4.48
CA LYS A 91 3.71 11.86 -5.71
C LYS A 91 3.85 10.66 -6.66
N PHE A 92 3.74 9.44 -6.14
CA PHE A 92 3.66 8.26 -6.98
C PHE A 92 2.32 8.19 -7.69
N ILE A 93 2.36 8.10 -9.02
CA ILE A 93 1.19 8.05 -9.89
C ILE A 93 0.88 6.60 -10.22
N VAL A 94 -0.40 6.23 -10.09
CA VAL A 94 -0.91 4.86 -10.33
C VAL A 94 -1.89 4.81 -11.50
N ALA A 95 -2.63 5.88 -11.76
CA ALA A 95 -3.46 6.06 -12.95
C ALA A 95 -3.39 7.54 -13.40
N ASP A 96 -3.94 7.87 -14.57
CA ASP A 96 -3.88 9.23 -15.10
C ASP A 96 -4.49 10.25 -14.11
N GLY A 97 -3.66 11.16 -13.60
CA GLY A 97 -4.04 12.14 -12.58
C GLY A 97 -4.33 11.57 -11.18
N VAL A 98 -4.00 10.31 -10.90
CA VAL A 98 -4.30 9.63 -9.62
C VAL A 98 -3.02 9.17 -8.94
N SER A 99 -2.79 9.65 -7.72
CA SER A 99 -1.67 9.25 -6.86
C SER A 99 -1.99 7.99 -6.04
N MET A 100 -0.98 7.36 -5.44
CA MET A 100 -1.20 6.27 -4.47
C MET A 100 -2.08 6.73 -3.29
N MET A 101 -1.86 7.95 -2.80
CA MET A 101 -2.63 8.50 -1.68
C MET A 101 -4.12 8.68 -2.01
N ASP A 102 -4.44 9.04 -3.25
CA ASP A 102 -5.84 9.17 -3.71
C ASP A 102 -6.59 7.83 -3.62
N VAL A 103 -5.89 6.70 -3.75
CA VAL A 103 -6.45 5.34 -3.60
C VAL A 103 -6.44 4.90 -2.14
N MET A 104 -5.35 5.16 -1.41
CA MET A 104 -5.14 4.68 -0.03
C MET A 104 -5.87 5.50 1.05
N THR A 105 -6.59 6.56 0.69
CA THR A 105 -7.42 7.39 1.60
C THR A 105 -6.68 7.78 2.87
N GLU A 106 -5.98 8.92 2.86
CA GLU A 106 -5.07 9.36 3.94
C GLU A 106 -5.57 9.18 5.38
N GLY A 107 -6.85 9.47 5.66
CA GLY A 107 -7.43 9.32 7.01
C GLY A 107 -7.44 7.89 7.55
N HIS A 108 -7.35 6.90 6.67
CA HIS A 108 -7.30 5.48 6.99
C HIS A 108 -5.87 4.90 6.99
N CYS A 109 -4.85 5.71 6.73
CA CYS A 109 -3.46 5.24 6.78
C CYS A 109 -2.90 5.27 8.21
N GLU A 110 -2.16 4.23 8.57
CA GLU A 110 -1.42 4.09 9.82
C GLU A 110 0.08 4.05 9.52
N ILE A 111 0.71 5.23 9.47
CA ILE A 111 2.14 5.37 9.11
C ILE A 111 2.86 6.02 10.29
N TYR A 112 3.50 5.18 11.10
CA TYR A 112 4.29 5.55 12.28
C TYR A 112 4.96 4.30 12.88
N LYS A 113 6.03 4.48 13.68
CA LYS A 113 6.65 3.39 14.44
C LYS A 113 5.67 2.71 15.40
N GLY A 114 5.59 1.39 15.35
CA GLY A 114 4.71 0.60 16.20
C GLY A 114 4.68 -0.86 15.76
N SER A 115 3.94 -1.71 16.46
CA SER A 115 3.65 -3.06 15.97
C SER A 115 2.53 -3.01 14.95
N LYS A 116 2.57 -3.91 13.94
CA LYS A 116 1.48 -4.03 12.97
C LYS A 116 0.16 -4.41 13.62
N CYS A 117 0.19 -5.13 14.75
CA CYS A 117 -1.03 -5.37 15.52
C CYS A 117 -1.72 -4.09 15.99
N HIS A 118 -0.95 -3.06 16.42
CA HIS A 118 -1.53 -1.77 16.78
C HIS A 118 -2.08 -1.03 15.56
N HIS A 119 -1.36 -1.04 14.44
CA HIS A 119 -1.85 -0.45 13.18
C HIS A 119 -3.18 -1.09 12.78
N PHE A 120 -3.26 -2.41 12.74
CA PHE A 120 -4.48 -3.14 12.36
C PHE A 120 -5.64 -2.93 13.34
N ALA A 121 -5.37 -2.84 14.65
CA ALA A 121 -6.39 -2.46 15.63
C ALA A 121 -6.94 -1.04 15.41
N ALA A 122 -6.09 -0.10 15.00
CA ALA A 122 -6.52 1.25 14.62
C ALA A 122 -7.32 1.26 13.30
N LEU A 123 -6.86 0.51 12.29
CA LEU A 123 -7.57 0.36 11.02
C LEU A 123 -8.98 -0.21 11.21
N GLN A 124 -9.11 -1.29 11.98
CA GLN A 124 -10.40 -1.90 12.28
C GLN A 124 -11.33 -0.91 12.99
N ARG A 125 -10.82 -0.12 13.96
CA ARG A 125 -11.61 0.90 14.65
C ARG A 125 -12.06 2.03 13.73
N LYS A 126 -11.19 2.49 12.83
CA LYS A 126 -11.48 3.57 11.88
C LYS A 126 -12.47 3.16 10.79
N THR A 127 -12.32 1.95 10.27
CA THR A 127 -13.06 1.49 9.08
C THR A 127 -14.29 0.63 9.43
N GLY A 128 -14.31 0.02 10.61
CA GLY A 128 -15.33 -0.97 11.00
C GLY A 128 -15.25 -2.30 10.23
N VAL A 129 -14.25 -2.49 9.36
CA VAL A 129 -14.10 -3.72 8.58
C VAL A 129 -13.59 -4.83 9.50
N PRO A 130 -14.20 -6.03 9.51
CA PRO A 130 -13.70 -7.16 10.30
C PRO A 130 -12.38 -7.69 9.71
N TYR A 131 -11.48 -8.22 10.54
CA TYR A 131 -10.17 -8.73 10.10
C TYR A 131 -10.27 -9.79 9.00
N SER A 132 -11.29 -10.65 9.04
CA SER A 132 -11.57 -11.66 8.00
C SER A 132 -11.97 -11.08 6.62
N ARG A 133 -12.18 -9.76 6.53
CA ARG A 133 -12.36 -9.03 5.27
C ARG A 133 -11.22 -8.07 4.96
N MET A 134 -10.07 -8.28 5.60
CA MET A 134 -8.83 -7.56 5.32
C MET A 134 -7.83 -8.50 4.65
N CYS A 135 -7.16 -8.02 3.60
CA CYS A 135 -5.91 -8.63 3.12
C CYS A 135 -4.75 -7.65 3.30
N PHE A 136 -3.56 -8.20 3.50
CA PHE A 136 -2.36 -7.46 3.84
C PHE A 136 -1.15 -7.93 3.05
N PHE A 137 -0.42 -7.00 2.45
CA PHE A 137 0.82 -7.24 1.74
C PHE A 137 1.98 -6.57 2.48
N ASP A 138 3.03 -7.35 2.78
CA ASP A 138 4.21 -6.91 3.55
C ASP A 138 5.40 -7.79 3.19
N ASP A 139 6.61 -7.24 3.17
CA ASP A 139 7.84 -7.97 2.89
C ASP A 139 8.46 -8.65 4.13
N ASP A 140 8.08 -8.23 5.35
CA ASP A 140 8.61 -8.73 6.62
C ASP A 140 7.79 -9.94 7.12
N PRO A 141 8.39 -11.16 7.18
CA PRO A 141 7.71 -12.35 7.68
C PRO A 141 7.19 -12.22 9.11
N GLN A 142 7.80 -11.39 9.96
CA GLN A 142 7.33 -11.17 11.33
C GLN A 142 6.01 -10.39 11.33
N ASN A 143 5.91 -9.34 10.50
CA ASN A 143 4.66 -8.59 10.33
C ASN A 143 3.53 -9.49 9.82
N ILE A 144 3.83 -10.39 8.88
CA ILE A 144 2.88 -11.39 8.36
C ILE A 144 2.42 -12.33 9.49
N SER A 145 3.35 -12.88 10.27
CA SER A 145 3.04 -13.75 11.41
C SER A 145 2.16 -13.06 12.44
N ASP A 146 2.51 -11.83 12.84
CA ASP A 146 1.80 -11.07 13.86
C ASP A 146 0.36 -10.76 13.44
N VAL A 147 0.19 -10.24 12.22
CA VAL A 147 -1.11 -9.79 11.71
C VAL A 147 -2.02 -10.96 11.33
N SER A 148 -1.46 -12.06 10.83
CA SER A 148 -2.26 -13.27 10.54
C SER A 148 -2.90 -13.85 11.80
N GLY A 149 -2.25 -13.72 12.96
CA GLY A 149 -2.81 -14.07 14.27
C GLY A 149 -4.08 -13.29 14.66
N MET A 150 -4.35 -12.16 14.01
CA MET A 150 -5.57 -11.36 14.19
C MET A 150 -6.73 -11.81 13.29
N GLY A 151 -6.51 -12.77 12.37
CA GLY A 151 -7.50 -13.25 11.41
C GLY A 151 -7.53 -12.50 10.08
N VAL A 152 -6.48 -11.72 9.77
CA VAL A 152 -6.26 -11.05 8.48
C VAL A 152 -5.62 -12.01 7.48
N HIS A 153 -5.97 -11.89 6.20
CA HIS A 153 -5.32 -12.65 5.14
C HIS A 153 -4.01 -11.99 4.71
N CYS A 154 -2.88 -12.52 5.16
CA CYS A 154 -1.57 -11.90 4.93
C CYS A 154 -0.78 -12.59 3.79
N PHE A 155 -0.04 -11.79 3.03
CA PHE A 155 0.71 -12.21 1.85
C PHE A 155 2.12 -11.60 1.88
N LEU A 156 3.14 -12.47 1.91
CA LEU A 156 4.54 -12.07 1.93
C LEU A 156 4.99 -11.61 0.53
N THR A 157 5.56 -10.41 0.44
CA THR A 157 5.94 -9.75 -0.83
C THR A 157 7.39 -9.22 -0.80
N PRO A 158 8.40 -10.10 -0.78
CA PRO A 158 9.80 -9.69 -0.60
C PRO A 158 10.37 -8.89 -1.79
N ASP A 159 9.74 -9.00 -2.96
CA ASP A 159 10.13 -8.30 -4.19
C ASP A 159 9.04 -7.30 -4.65
N GLY A 160 8.16 -6.90 -3.73
CA GLY A 160 6.97 -6.10 -3.98
C GLY A 160 5.74 -6.88 -4.42
N VAL A 161 4.62 -6.17 -4.54
CA VAL A 161 3.30 -6.77 -4.82
C VAL A 161 3.18 -7.09 -6.31
N THR A 162 2.99 -8.37 -6.66
CA THR A 162 2.67 -8.81 -8.03
C THR A 162 1.16 -8.92 -8.27
N LYS A 163 0.73 -8.93 -9.54
CA LYS A 163 -0.69 -9.11 -9.87
C LYS A 163 -1.25 -10.42 -9.32
N ASP A 164 -0.49 -11.51 -9.42
CA ASP A 164 -0.92 -12.84 -8.96
C ASP A 164 -1.19 -12.88 -7.45
N ILE A 165 -0.29 -12.29 -6.65
CA ILE A 165 -0.47 -12.28 -5.19
C ILE A 165 -1.57 -11.31 -4.78
N PHE A 166 -1.68 -10.18 -5.47
CA PHE A 166 -2.76 -9.23 -5.30
C PHE A 166 -4.13 -9.86 -5.54
N ASP A 167 -4.28 -10.62 -6.63
CA ASP A 167 -5.54 -11.32 -6.95
C ASP A 167 -5.89 -12.39 -5.93
N LYS A 168 -4.90 -13.12 -5.41
CA LYS A 168 -5.11 -14.05 -4.29
C LYS A 168 -5.60 -13.32 -3.03
N GLY A 169 -5.07 -12.13 -2.75
CA GLY A 169 -5.52 -11.29 -1.63
C GLY A 169 -6.93 -10.76 -1.81
N LEU A 170 -7.30 -10.33 -3.02
CA LEU A 170 -8.68 -9.93 -3.31
C LEU A 170 -9.65 -11.11 -3.13
N GLN A 171 -9.30 -12.28 -3.66
CA GLN A 171 -10.11 -13.49 -3.54
C GLN A 171 -10.31 -13.91 -2.08
N SER A 172 -9.26 -13.85 -1.25
CA SER A 172 -9.34 -14.27 0.15
C SER A 172 -10.32 -13.42 0.95
N ILE A 173 -10.53 -12.16 0.57
CA ILE A 173 -11.51 -11.26 1.19
C ILE A 173 -12.81 -11.15 0.39
N GLY A 174 -13.08 -12.11 -0.50
CA GLY A 174 -14.35 -12.22 -1.22
C GLY A 174 -14.59 -11.15 -2.29
N LEU A 175 -13.52 -10.59 -2.85
CA LEU A 175 -13.57 -9.79 -4.08
C LEU A 175 -13.16 -10.67 -5.26
N ALA A 176 -13.99 -10.73 -6.30
CA ALA A 176 -13.64 -11.47 -7.50
C ALA A 176 -12.42 -10.80 -8.18
N PRO A 177 -11.43 -11.55 -8.67
CA PRO A 177 -10.39 -10.98 -9.53
C PRO A 177 -11.06 -10.40 -10.78
N ASN A 178 -10.57 -9.27 -11.29
CA ASN A 178 -11.10 -8.76 -12.55
C ASN A 178 -10.74 -9.75 -13.66
N SER A 179 -11.74 -10.45 -14.17
CA SER A 179 -11.65 -11.20 -15.42
C SER A 179 -11.68 -10.19 -16.57
N SER A 180 -10.56 -9.51 -16.79
CA SER A 180 -10.37 -8.67 -17.97
C SER A 180 -8.90 -8.73 -18.38
N LEU A 181 -8.72 -9.36 -19.54
CA LEU A 181 -7.53 -9.46 -20.37
C LEU A 181 -6.91 -8.09 -20.66
#